data_AF-A0A2G9M1F9-F1
#
_entry.id   AF-A0A2G9M1F9-F1
#
_cell.length_a   1.000
_cell.length_b   1.000
_cell.length_c   1.000
_cell.angle_alpha   90.00
_cell.angle_beta   90.00
_cell.angle_gamma   90.00
#
_symmetry.space_group_name_H-M   'P 1'
#
loop_
_entity.id
_entity.type
_entity.pdbx_description
1 polymer ?
#
loop_
_entity_poly.entity_id
_entity_poly.type
_entity_poly.pdbx_seq_one_letter_code
_entity_poly.pdbx_strand_id
1 'polypeptide(L)'
;MLGLDRYDFDKVIIHKPVLENAVDFAKANVSKEFVALLSGSVKNRVLYIEAIIYQHYASDSNSALIRSVFFPLPEAIGSVHSHPGPSGRPSSADLRFFSGNGLFHLIISAPFSLCSFSGYTKSGEPADFYVYEPDSGKVLPYLQICKKQP
;
A
#
# COMPACT_ATOMS: atom_id res chain seq x y z
N MET A 1 -10.78 -12.35 -7.99
CA MET A 1 -12.15 -11.95 -7.59
C MET A 1 -11.99 -10.60 -6.93
N LEU A 2 -12.50 -9.51 -7.52
CA LEU A 2 -12.55 -8.22 -6.83
C LEU A 2 -13.94 -8.11 -6.19
N GLY A 3 -14.03 -8.53 -4.93
CA GLY A 3 -15.19 -8.37 -4.07
C GLY A 3 -14.86 -7.35 -3.00
N LEU A 4 -15.12 -6.08 -3.31
CA LEU A 4 -14.97 -4.96 -2.39
C LEU A 4 -16.34 -4.54 -1.80
N ASP A 5 -17.36 -5.39 -1.97
CA ASP A 5 -18.81 -5.21 -1.76
C ASP A 5 -19.27 -4.64 -0.41
N ARG A 6 -18.37 -4.56 0.57
CA ARG A 6 -18.57 -3.94 1.89
C ARG A 6 -18.12 -2.47 1.96
N TYR A 7 -17.45 -1.99 0.92
CA TYR A 7 -16.98 -0.62 0.73
C TYR A 7 -17.59 -0.07 -0.57
N ASP A 8 -17.75 1.24 -0.67
CA ASP A 8 -18.43 1.86 -1.83
C ASP A 8 -17.55 1.92 -3.11
N PHE A 9 -16.68 0.92 -3.32
CA PHE A 9 -15.83 0.80 -4.50
C PHE A 9 -15.63 -0.68 -4.86
N ASP A 10 -15.42 -0.99 -6.15
CA ASP A 10 -15.22 -2.35 -6.70
C ASP A 10 -13.84 -2.51 -7.36
N LYS A 11 -13.09 -1.42 -7.47
CA LYS A 11 -11.80 -1.39 -8.16
C LYS A 11 -10.83 -0.47 -7.43
N VAL A 12 -9.55 -0.86 -7.38
CA VAL A 12 -8.46 -0.04 -6.87
C VAL A 12 -7.52 0.31 -8.03
N ILE A 13 -7.22 1.59 -8.19
CA ILE A 13 -6.23 2.11 -9.15
C ILE A 13 -5.19 2.89 -8.36
N ILE A 14 -3.92 2.50 -8.52
CA ILE A 14 -2.78 3.13 -7.85
C ILE A 14 -1.93 3.83 -8.89
N HIS A 15 -1.62 5.10 -8.68
CA HIS A 15 -0.71 5.82 -9.53
C HIS A 15 0.69 5.21 -9.42
N LYS A 16 1.34 4.91 -10.55
CA LYS A 16 2.67 4.30 -10.58
C LYS A 16 3.71 5.03 -9.71
N PRO A 17 3.76 6.38 -9.67
CA PRO A 17 4.66 7.11 -8.77
C PRO A 17 4.48 6.77 -7.28
N VAL A 18 3.29 6.37 -6.83
CA VAL A 18 3.06 5.90 -5.44
C VAL A 18 3.86 4.63 -5.17
N LEU A 19 3.84 3.68 -6.11
CA LEU A 19 4.59 2.43 -5.97
C LEU A 19 6.10 2.66 -6.06
N GLU A 20 6.54 3.55 -6.96
CA GLU A 20 7.95 3.92 -7.10
C GLU A 20 8.49 4.58 -5.83
N ASN A 21 7.75 5.55 -5.28
CA ASN A 21 8.12 6.19 -4.01
C ASN A 21 8.17 5.17 -2.85
N ALA A 22 7.20 4.25 -2.78
CA ALA A 22 7.20 3.19 -1.77
C ALA A 22 8.40 2.24 -1.91
N VAL A 23 8.84 1.94 -3.14
CA VAL A 23 10.07 1.19 -3.40
C VAL A 23 11.29 1.95 -2.86
N ASP A 24 11.39 3.24 -3.15
CA ASP A 24 12.52 4.07 -2.72
C ASP A 24 12.57 4.17 -1.18
N PHE A 25 11.42 4.36 -0.53
CA PHE A 25 11.34 4.37 0.94
C PHE A 25 11.69 3.02 1.56
N ALA A 26 11.26 1.91 0.96
CA ALA A 26 11.62 0.57 1.43
C ALA A 26 13.12 0.32 1.33
N LYS A 27 13.73 0.68 0.19
CA LYS A 27 15.19 0.53 -0.02
C LYS A 27 16.01 1.40 0.91
N ALA A 28 15.56 2.62 1.20
CA ALA A 28 16.19 3.50 2.18
C ALA A 28 16.12 2.96 3.61
N ASN A 29 15.19 2.04 3.90
CA ASN A 29 14.93 1.49 5.22
C ASN A 29 15.07 -0.05 5.27
N VAL A 30 15.95 -0.66 4.46
CA VAL A 30 16.08 -2.13 4.30
C VAL A 30 16.14 -2.97 5.59
N SER A 31 16.71 -2.45 6.68
CA SER A 31 16.83 -3.17 7.97
C SER A 31 15.65 -2.94 8.92
N LYS A 32 14.71 -2.06 8.56
CA LYS A 32 13.58 -1.64 9.38
C LYS A 32 12.27 -1.67 8.55
N GLU A 33 11.14 -1.61 9.22
CA GLU A 33 9.88 -1.35 8.54
C GLU A 33 9.75 0.17 8.35
N PHE A 34 9.46 0.62 7.13
CA PHE A 34 8.89 1.95 6.90
C PHE A 34 7.38 1.83 6.88
N VAL A 35 6.71 2.93 7.16
CA VAL A 35 5.27 3.05 7.00
C VAL A 35 4.96 4.42 6.43
N ALA A 36 3.91 4.52 5.63
CA ALA A 36 3.36 5.78 5.18
C ALA A 36 1.85 5.67 4.96
N LEU A 37 1.17 6.82 4.97
CA LEU A 37 -0.25 6.90 4.66
C LEU A 37 -0.45 7.11 3.15
N LEU A 38 -1.60 6.69 2.65
CA LEU A 38 -2.00 6.86 1.26
C LEU A 38 -3.10 7.90 1.17
N SER A 39 -3.00 8.80 0.19
CA SER A 39 -4.04 9.79 -0.16
C SER A 39 -4.65 9.44 -1.51
N GLY A 40 -5.91 9.84 -1.67
CA GLY A 40 -6.63 9.73 -2.92
C GLY A 40 -8.13 9.89 -2.74
N SER A 41 -8.91 9.32 -3.65
CA SER A 41 -10.35 9.57 -3.72
C SER A 41 -11.15 8.35 -4.19
N VAL A 42 -12.42 8.28 -3.80
CA VAL A 42 -13.38 7.32 -4.35
C VAL A 42 -14.28 8.04 -5.35
N LYS A 43 -14.30 7.59 -6.61
CA LYS A 43 -15.17 8.13 -7.68
C LYS A 43 -15.72 7.00 -8.51
N ASN A 44 -17.02 6.98 -8.78
CA ASN A 44 -17.69 5.97 -9.60
C ASN A 44 -17.33 4.54 -9.18
N ARG A 45 -17.32 4.27 -7.86
CA ARG A 45 -16.93 2.98 -7.28
C ARG A 45 -15.50 2.54 -7.61
N VAL A 46 -14.60 3.48 -7.87
CA VAL A 46 -13.17 3.24 -8.02
C VAL A 46 -12.42 4.00 -6.94
N LEU A 47 -11.61 3.28 -6.17
CA LEU A 47 -10.65 3.86 -5.23
C LEU A 47 -9.38 4.21 -5.99
N TYR A 48 -9.09 5.50 -6.11
CA TYR A 48 -7.85 6.04 -6.65
C TYR A 48 -6.88 6.29 -5.49
N ILE A 49 -5.70 5.71 -5.57
CA ILE A 49 -4.56 6.03 -4.70
C ILE A 49 -3.58 6.88 -5.50
N GLU A 50 -3.46 8.14 -5.11
CA GLU A 50 -2.87 9.19 -5.95
C GLU A 50 -1.53 9.69 -5.38
N ALA A 51 -1.33 9.60 -4.06
CA ALA A 51 -0.10 10.06 -3.40
C ALA A 51 0.23 9.30 -2.11
N ILE A 52 1.50 9.37 -1.71
CA ILE A 52 1.96 9.02 -0.36
C ILE A 52 1.94 10.29 0.51
N ILE A 53 1.29 10.21 1.67
CA ILE A 53 1.44 11.20 2.73
C ILE A 53 2.59 10.72 3.61
N TYR A 54 3.75 11.35 3.43
CA TYR A 54 4.94 11.03 4.22
C TYR A 54 4.91 11.79 5.55
N GLN A 55 4.75 11.05 6.65
CA GLN A 55 5.13 11.55 7.98
C GLN A 55 6.48 10.90 8.32
N HIS A 56 7.50 11.72 8.56
CA HIS A 56 8.80 11.24 9.04
C HIS A 56 8.57 10.44 10.34
N TYR A 57 8.67 9.12 10.29
CA TYR A 57 8.67 8.27 11.47
C TYR A 57 9.94 7.43 11.50
N ALA A 58 10.84 7.76 12.42
CA ALA A 58 11.96 6.90 12.75
C ALA A 58 11.42 5.69 13.50
N SER A 59 11.40 4.53 12.88
CA SER A 59 11.13 3.28 13.60
C SER A 59 12.38 2.89 14.39
N ASP A 60 12.25 2.80 15.71
CA ASP A 60 13.22 2.06 16.51
C ASP A 60 12.85 0.57 16.51
N SER A 61 13.84 -0.27 16.85
CA SER A 61 13.95 -1.74 16.71
C SER A 61 12.75 -2.64 17.10
N ASN A 62 11.63 -2.08 17.53
CA ASN A 62 10.37 -2.76 17.79
C ASN A 62 9.28 -2.23 16.85
N SER A 63 8.80 -3.07 15.93
CA SER A 63 7.63 -2.83 15.05
C SER A 63 6.35 -2.42 15.81
N ALA A 64 6.33 -2.59 17.13
CA ALA A 64 5.30 -2.12 18.04
C ALA A 64 5.20 -0.58 18.15
N LEU A 65 6.29 0.18 17.93
CA LEU A 65 6.28 1.65 18.08
C LEU A 65 5.63 2.37 16.90
N ILE A 66 5.77 1.85 15.67
CA ILE A 66 5.07 2.38 14.49
C ILE A 66 3.55 2.42 14.72
N ARG A 67 3.01 1.47 15.49
CA ARG A 67 1.58 1.32 15.75
C ARG A 67 1.00 2.37 16.70
N SER A 68 1.82 2.96 17.55
CA SER A 68 1.35 3.83 18.63
C SER A 68 1.20 5.29 18.25
N VAL A 69 1.69 5.73 17.08
CA VAL A 69 1.67 7.16 16.70
C VAL A 69 0.91 7.49 15.42
N PHE A 70 0.16 6.53 14.88
CA PHE A 70 -0.81 6.85 13.85
C PHE A 70 -2.02 7.56 14.45
N PHE A 71 -1.96 8.89 14.46
CA PHE A 71 -3.17 9.69 14.50
C PHE A 71 -3.88 9.51 13.15
N PRO A 72 -5.16 9.11 13.13
CA PRO A 72 -5.90 9.02 11.89
C PRO A 72 -5.97 10.44 11.28
N LEU A 73 -5.25 10.64 10.17
CA LEU A 73 -5.48 11.80 9.33
C LEU A 73 -6.82 11.56 8.59
N PRO A 74 -7.81 12.46 8.70
CA PRO A 74 -9.11 12.28 8.05
C PRO A 74 -9.03 12.06 6.54
N GLU A 75 -7.96 12.52 5.91
CA GLU A 75 -7.72 12.46 4.47
C GLU A 75 -7.03 11.16 4.02
N ALA A 76 -6.52 10.35 4.95
CA ALA A 76 -5.83 9.12 4.60
C ALA A 76 -6.83 8.02 4.21
N ILE A 77 -6.68 7.49 3.00
CA ILE A 77 -7.53 6.42 2.45
C ILE A 77 -6.95 5.03 2.67
N GLY A 78 -5.75 4.92 3.24
CA GLY A 78 -5.02 3.66 3.35
C GLY A 78 -3.59 3.83 3.86
N SER A 79 -2.82 2.77 3.74
CA SER A 79 -1.41 2.76 4.15
C SER A 79 -0.52 1.92 3.24
N VAL A 80 0.78 2.18 3.28
CA VAL A 80 1.81 1.28 2.75
C VAL A 80 2.90 1.08 3.81
N HIS A 81 3.37 -0.15 3.97
CA HIS A 81 4.52 -0.44 4.84
C HIS A 81 5.45 -1.50 4.24
N SER A 82 6.72 -1.51 4.65
CA SER A 82 7.68 -2.52 4.21
C SER A 82 7.80 -3.69 5.19
N HIS A 83 8.07 -4.87 4.64
CA HIS A 83 8.61 -6.01 5.39
C HIS A 83 10.08 -6.26 4.93
N PRO A 84 11.06 -6.32 5.85
CA PRO A 84 12.45 -6.66 5.53
C PRO A 84 12.63 -8.06 4.94
N GLY A 85 11.73 -8.98 5.27
CA GLY A 85 11.70 -10.33 4.73
C GLY A 85 10.95 -10.43 3.40
N PRO A 86 11.00 -11.59 2.72
CA PRO A 86 10.34 -11.79 1.42
C PRO A 86 8.83 -11.98 1.50
N SER A 87 8.25 -12.04 2.71
CA SER A 87 6.82 -12.27 2.89
C SER A 87 6.03 -10.98 2.79
N GLY A 88 5.15 -10.88 1.80
CA GLY A 88 4.13 -9.83 1.72
C GLY A 88 2.91 -10.05 2.63
N ARG A 89 2.84 -11.17 3.37
CA ARG A 89 1.65 -11.52 4.18
C ARG A 89 1.55 -10.67 5.44
N PRO A 90 0.38 -10.14 5.80
CA PRO A 90 0.19 -9.35 7.01
C PRO A 90 0.34 -10.20 8.27
N SER A 91 0.97 -9.63 9.29
CA SER A 91 0.97 -10.14 10.66
C SER A 91 -0.37 -9.86 11.35
N SER A 92 -0.63 -10.52 12.49
CA SER A 92 -1.81 -10.23 13.32
C SER A 92 -1.87 -8.77 13.77
N ALA A 93 -0.71 -8.13 13.89
CA ALA A 93 -0.64 -6.74 14.24
C ALA A 93 -1.02 -5.87 13.03
N ASP A 94 -0.57 -6.18 11.82
CA ASP A 94 -0.98 -5.47 10.60
C ASP A 94 -2.49 -5.51 10.39
N LEU A 95 -3.12 -6.66 10.64
CA LEU A 95 -4.58 -6.79 10.59
C LEU A 95 -5.29 -5.81 11.56
N ARG A 96 -4.75 -5.63 12.78
CA ARG A 96 -5.29 -4.62 13.72
C ARG A 96 -5.11 -3.21 13.18
N PHE A 97 -3.96 -2.92 12.59
CA PHE A 97 -3.71 -1.61 11.97
C PHE A 97 -4.66 -1.35 10.81
N PHE A 98 -4.84 -2.31 9.89
CA PHE A 98 -5.75 -2.20 8.75
C PHE A 98 -7.17 -1.88 9.18
N SER A 99 -7.66 -2.57 10.22
CA SER A 99 -9.02 -2.41 10.75
C SER A 99 -9.37 -0.99 11.22
N GLY A 100 -8.38 -0.13 11.46
CA GLY A 100 -8.58 1.25 11.93
C GLY A 100 -8.14 2.35 10.95
N ASN A 101 -7.39 2.05 9.88
CA ASN A 101 -6.54 3.04 9.20
C ASN A 101 -6.74 3.14 7.67
N GLY A 102 -7.99 3.11 7.20
CA GLY A 102 -8.32 3.35 5.79
C GLY A 102 -9.08 2.21 5.13
N LEU A 103 -9.11 2.21 3.79
CA LEU A 103 -9.89 1.31 2.95
C LEU A 103 -9.02 0.20 2.32
N PHE A 104 -7.77 0.54 2.01
CA PHE A 104 -6.85 -0.33 1.28
C PHE A 104 -5.42 -0.18 1.80
N HIS A 105 -4.70 -1.29 1.87
CA HIS A 105 -3.36 -1.34 2.46
C HIS A 105 -2.41 -2.09 1.53
N LEU A 106 -1.19 -1.57 1.42
CA LEU A 106 -0.10 -2.18 0.67
C LEU A 106 0.98 -2.67 1.62
N ILE A 107 1.49 -3.86 1.34
CA ILE A 107 2.75 -4.36 1.92
C ILE A 107 3.75 -4.48 0.78
N ILE A 108 4.94 -3.90 0.95
CA ILE A 108 6.08 -4.15 0.06
C ILE A 108 7.12 -5.02 0.78
N SER A 109 7.44 -6.17 0.23
CA SER A 109 8.43 -7.08 0.83
C SER A 109 9.77 -7.04 0.10
N ALA A 110 10.83 -7.57 0.70
CA ALA A 110 12.09 -7.77 -0.01
C ALA A 110 11.87 -8.62 -1.29
N PRO A 111 12.54 -8.33 -2.43
CA PRO A 111 13.68 -7.43 -2.60
C PRO A 111 13.32 -5.96 -2.94
N PHE A 112 12.11 -5.49 -2.62
CA PHE A 112 11.67 -4.10 -2.84
C PHE A 112 11.72 -3.67 -4.31
N SER A 113 10.97 -4.37 -5.16
CA SER A 113 10.74 -3.96 -6.54
C SER A 113 9.28 -3.59 -6.78
N LEU A 114 8.98 -3.08 -7.97
CA LEU A 114 7.61 -2.90 -8.44
C LEU A 114 6.83 -4.22 -8.55
N CYS A 115 7.48 -5.38 -8.37
CA CYS A 115 6.82 -6.69 -8.28
C CYS A 115 6.60 -7.18 -6.85
N SER A 116 7.04 -6.42 -5.84
CA SER A 116 7.08 -6.85 -4.44
C SER A 116 5.89 -6.39 -3.60
N PHE A 117 4.86 -5.82 -4.21
CA PHE A 117 3.65 -5.38 -3.53
C PHE A 117 2.60 -6.47 -3.39
N SER A 118 1.95 -6.47 -2.23
CA SER A 118 0.71 -7.20 -1.94
C SER A 118 -0.34 -6.22 -1.45
N GLY A 119 -1.56 -6.31 -2.01
CA GLY A 119 -2.69 -5.45 -1.65
C GLY A 119 -3.66 -6.15 -0.72
N TYR A 120 -4.23 -5.40 0.23
CA TYR A 120 -5.13 -5.90 1.25
C TYR A 120 -6.29 -4.93 1.49
N THR A 121 -7.47 -5.50 1.73
CA THR A 121 -8.61 -4.75 2.27
C THR A 121 -8.39 -4.39 3.73
N LYS A 122 -9.24 -3.52 4.28
CA LYS A 122 -9.25 -3.21 5.73
C LYS A 122 -9.48 -4.42 6.66
N SER A 123 -10.00 -5.56 6.19
CA SER A 123 -10.03 -6.81 6.97
C SER A 123 -8.79 -7.69 6.79
N GLY A 124 -7.84 -7.30 5.96
CA GLY A 124 -6.66 -8.10 5.62
C GLY A 124 -6.90 -9.18 4.57
N GLU A 125 -8.06 -9.17 3.90
CA GLU A 125 -8.27 -10.05 2.74
C GLU A 125 -7.41 -9.56 1.57
N PRO A 126 -6.71 -10.46 0.85
CA PRO A 126 -5.95 -10.11 -0.35
C PRO A 126 -6.86 -9.43 -1.38
N ALA A 127 -6.35 -8.38 -2.02
CA ALA A 127 -7.09 -7.61 -3.01
C ALA A 127 -6.19 -7.25 -4.20
N ASP A 128 -6.70 -7.51 -5.40
CA ASP A 128 -6.05 -7.10 -6.64
C ASP A 128 -6.15 -5.57 -6.82
N PHE A 129 -5.24 -5.01 -7.61
CA PHE A 129 -5.28 -3.60 -7.97
C PHE A 129 -4.70 -3.37 -9.36
N TYR A 130 -4.98 -2.19 -9.90
CA TYR A 130 -4.47 -1.72 -11.18
C TYR A 130 -3.48 -0.59 -10.95
N VAL A 131 -2.59 -0.40 -11.90
CA VAL A 131 -1.58 0.66 -11.91
C VAL A 131 -1.90 1.63 -13.03
N TYR A 132 -2.06 2.90 -12.69
CA TYR A 132 -2.15 4.00 -13.64
C TYR A 132 -0.76 4.55 -13.93
N GLU A 133 -0.38 4.58 -15.21
CA GLU A 133 0.86 5.18 -15.70
C GLU A 133 0.59 6.59 -16.26
N PRO A 134 0.99 7.67 -15.57
CA PRO A 134 0.67 9.03 -15.98
C PRO A 134 1.19 9.38 -17.39
N ASP A 135 2.43 8.97 -17.70
CA ASP A 135 3.08 9.29 -18.99
C ASP A 135 2.37 8.67 -20.19
N SER A 136 1.76 7.49 -20.02
CA SER A 136 1.11 6.75 -21.11
C SER A 136 -0.41 6.83 -21.06
N GLY A 137 -0.98 7.34 -19.95
CA GLY A 137 -2.41 7.32 -19.65
C GLY A 137 -3.00 5.91 -19.45
N LYS A 138 -2.17 4.86 -19.41
CA LYS A 138 -2.64 3.47 -19.35
C LYS A 138 -2.99 3.06 -17.92
N VAL A 139 -4.01 2.22 -17.80
CA VAL A 139 -4.35 1.50 -16.57
C VAL A 139 -4.12 0.01 -16.82
N LEU A 140 -3.16 -0.58 -16.12
CA LEU A 140 -2.74 -1.98 -16.30
C LEU A 140 -3.00 -2.78 -15.02
N PRO A 141 -3.43 -4.05 -15.10
CA PRO A 141 -3.41 -4.93 -13.93
C PRO A 141 -2.00 -4.99 -13.33
N TYR A 142 -1.88 -4.95 -12.00
CA TYR A 142 -0.56 -4.99 -11.33
C TYR A 142 0.30 -6.19 -11.76
N LEU A 143 -0.31 -7.36 -11.97
CA LEU A 143 0.38 -8.55 -12.47
C LEU A 143 1.03 -8.36 -13.85
N GLN A 144 0.57 -7.41 -14.67
CA GLN A 144 1.21 -7.08 -15.95
C GLN A 144 2.42 -6.16 -15.79
N ILE A 145 2.47 -5.35 -14.72
CA ILE A 145 3.67 -4.57 -14.38
C ILE A 145 4.82 -5.51 -14.06
N CYS A 146 4.51 -6.60 -13.35
CA CYS A 146 5.52 -7.57 -12.93
C CYS A 146 6.17 -8.34 -14.08
N LYS A 147 5.42 -8.60 -15.16
CA LYS A 147 5.88 -9.38 -16.32
C LYS A 147 6.72 -8.57 -17.31
N LYS A 148 6.82 -7.25 -17.14
CA LYS A 148 7.55 -6.34 -18.04
C LYS A 148 8.94 -5.99 -17.53
N GLN A 149 9.36 -6.48 -16.37
CA GLN A 149 10.72 -6.29 -15.90
C GLN A 149 11.65 -7.32 -16.58
N PRO A 150 12.77 -6.88 -17.19
CA PRO A 150 13.75 -7.77 -17.81
C PRO A 150 14.43 -8.68 -16.81
#